data_AF-A0A1B6ESG7-F1
#
_entry.id   AF-A0A1B6ESG7-F1
#
_cell.length_a   1.000
_cell.length_b   1.000
_cell.length_c   1.000
_cell.angle_alpha   90.00
_cell.angle_beta   90.00
_cell.angle_gamma   90.00
#
_symmetry.space_group_name_H-M   'P 1'
#
loop_
_entity.id
_entity.type
_entity.pdbx_description
1 polymer ?
#
loop_
_entity_poly.entity_id
_entity_poly.type
_entity_poly.pdbx_seq_one_letter_code
_entity_poly.pdbx_strand_id
1 'polypeptide(L)'
;ITWYKGKHHLKKAKEEVRENQNVTTSMMTFVPTTEDDGKVITCRAENPNVTGLFHETMWNIDVVYTPIVSLRLGSTLNASDIKEGDDVYFECHVRANPPWRRLTWLHNGVVLSHNVSARLILINQSLVLQKVTRQNAGSYSCLAVNN
;
A
#
# COMPACT_ATOMS: atom_id res chain seq x y z
N ILE A 1 2.51 31.74 3.95
CA ILE A 1 1.66 30.51 3.99
C ILE A 1 2.57 29.29 4.17
N THR A 2 2.19 28.27 4.95
CA THR A 2 3.00 27.06 5.21
C THR A 2 2.28 25.78 4.78
N TRP A 3 3.06 24.77 4.38
CA TRP A 3 2.55 23.51 3.85
C TRP A 3 3.05 22.31 4.68
N TYR A 4 2.14 21.37 4.96
CA TYR A 4 2.43 20.16 5.73
C TYR A 4 1.92 18.92 4.99
N LYS A 5 2.68 17.82 5.07
CA LYS A 5 2.25 16.46 4.71
C LYS A 5 2.20 15.62 5.98
N GLY A 6 0.99 15.38 6.50
CA GLY A 6 0.80 14.89 7.87
C GLY A 6 1.46 15.84 8.87
N LYS A 7 2.44 15.34 9.63
CA LYS A 7 3.22 16.16 10.60
C LYS A 7 4.46 16.82 10.00
N HIS A 8 4.82 16.52 8.75
CA HIS A 8 6.07 16.96 8.15
C HIS A 8 5.90 18.28 7.39
N HIS A 9 6.69 19.28 7.77
CA HIS A 9 6.74 20.55 7.06
C HIS A 9 7.44 20.42 5.69
N LEU A 10 6.79 20.90 4.64
CA LEU A 10 7.25 20.82 3.26
C LEU A 10 8.08 22.07 2.89
N LYS A 11 9.41 21.95 2.87
CA LYS A 11 10.34 23.07 2.67
C LYS A 11 10.49 23.59 1.22
N LYS A 12 9.85 22.94 0.23
CA LYS A 12 10.02 23.25 -1.21
C LYS A 12 8.85 24.05 -1.83
N ALA A 13 8.04 24.73 -1.00
CA ALA A 13 6.94 25.53 -1.52
C ALA A 13 7.50 26.76 -2.26
N LYS A 14 7.05 26.97 -3.51
CA LYS A 14 7.30 28.22 -4.22
C LYS A 14 6.25 29.22 -3.78
N GLU A 15 6.68 30.29 -3.14
CA GLU A 15 5.80 31.40 -2.78
C GLU A 15 5.81 32.40 -3.94
N GLU A 16 4.72 32.44 -4.72
CA GLU A 16 4.50 33.51 -5.70
C GLU A 16 3.50 34.50 -5.12
N VAL A 17 4.03 35.55 -4.48
CA VAL A 17 3.21 36.67 -4.04
C VAL A 17 2.82 37.49 -5.27
N ARG A 18 1.60 37.28 -5.78
CA ARG A 18 1.01 38.23 -6.72
C ARG A 18 0.45 39.39 -5.92
N GLU A 19 1.20 40.50 -5.87
CA GLU A 19 0.77 41.77 -5.27
C GLU A 19 -0.32 42.44 -6.13
N ASN A 20 -1.50 41.82 -6.20
CA ASN A 20 -2.75 42.57 -6.36
C ASN A 20 -3.29 42.85 -4.96
N GLN A 21 -2.58 43.76 -4.27
CA GLN A 21 -2.85 44.48 -3.01
C GLN A 21 -3.49 43.80 -1.78
N ASN A 22 -4.06 42.59 -1.83
CA ASN A 22 -4.70 41.93 -0.67
C ASN A 22 -4.71 40.39 -0.71
N VAL A 23 -4.12 39.74 -1.72
CA VAL A 23 -4.13 38.28 -1.85
C VAL A 23 -2.71 37.74 -1.82
N THR A 24 -2.45 36.77 -0.93
CA THR A 24 -1.21 35.99 -0.94
C THR A 24 -1.49 34.62 -1.55
N THR A 25 -0.71 34.23 -2.56
CA THR A 25 -0.79 32.89 -3.16
C THR A 25 0.51 32.14 -2.86
N SER A 26 0.39 30.87 -2.45
CA SER A 26 1.53 29.98 -2.23
C SER A 26 1.27 28.69 -2.98
N MET A 27 2.26 28.21 -3.71
CA MET A 27 2.15 27.01 -4.53
C MET A 27 3.22 26.00 -4.12
N MET A 28 2.78 24.85 -3.58
CA MET A 28 3.66 23.73 -3.28
C MET A 28 3.66 22.73 -4.43
N THR A 29 4.85 22.37 -4.93
CA THR A 29 5.01 21.30 -5.92
C THR A 29 5.78 20.14 -5.30
N PHE A 30 5.23 18.94 -5.37
CA PHE A 30 5.92 17.70 -5.00
C PHE A 30 5.47 16.56 -5.91
N VAL A 31 6.30 15.53 -6.03
CA VAL A 31 5.95 14.31 -6.77
C VAL A 31 5.48 13.27 -5.73
N PRO A 32 4.20 12.84 -5.77
CA PRO A 32 3.68 11.85 -4.82
C PRO A 32 4.25 10.45 -5.11
N THR A 33 4.34 9.62 -4.06
CA THR A 33 4.64 8.19 -4.16
C THR A 33 3.47 7.35 -3.65
N THR A 34 3.48 6.03 -3.84
CA THR A 34 2.39 5.17 -3.35
C THR A 34 2.25 5.16 -1.83
N GLU A 35 3.30 5.54 -1.10
CA GLU A 35 3.28 5.71 0.35
C GLU A 35 2.55 6.99 0.78
N ASP A 36 2.29 7.92 -0.14
CA ASP A 36 1.58 9.16 0.12
C ASP A 36 0.06 9.04 -0.05
N ASP A 37 -0.42 7.94 -0.63
CA ASP A 37 -1.85 7.63 -0.74
C ASP A 37 -2.54 7.66 0.64
N GLY A 38 -3.67 8.37 0.72
CA GLY A 38 -4.42 8.57 1.95
C GLY A 38 -3.78 9.51 2.98
N LYS A 39 -2.57 10.06 2.74
CA LYS A 39 -1.99 11.09 3.61
C LYS A 39 -2.70 12.43 3.41
N VAL A 40 -2.66 13.26 4.45
CA VAL A 40 -3.24 14.61 4.44
C VAL A 40 -2.19 15.65 4.04
N ILE A 41 -2.54 16.54 3.13
CA ILE A 41 -1.84 17.80 2.88
C ILE A 41 -2.60 18.93 3.55
N THR A 42 -1.88 19.77 4.29
CA THR A 42 -2.44 20.95 4.96
C THR A 42 -1.77 22.21 4.42
N CYS A 43 -2.58 23.16 3.96
CA CYS A 43 -2.18 24.54 3.74
C CYS A 43 -2.59 25.36 4.96
N ARG A 44 -1.64 26.06 5.59
CA ARG A 44 -1.88 26.91 6.75
C ARG A 44 -1.49 28.36 6.45
N ALA A 45 -2.43 29.28 6.68
CA ALA A 45 -2.22 30.71 6.64
C ALA A 45 -2.19 31.25 8.07
N GLU A 46 -1.13 31.99 8.39
CA GLU A 46 -0.91 32.59 9.71
C GLU A 46 -0.49 34.04 9.50
N ASN A 47 -1.07 34.96 10.28
CA ASN A 47 -0.68 36.36 10.29
C ASN A 47 0.29 36.60 11.46
N PRO A 48 1.56 36.97 11.22
CA PRO A 48 2.54 37.20 12.28
C PRO A 48 2.11 38.23 13.33
N ASN A 49 1.22 39.16 12.96
CA ASN A 49 0.71 40.20 13.85
C ASN A 49 -0.44 39.73 14.76
N VAL A 50 -0.98 38.52 14.54
CA VAL A 50 -2.06 37.94 15.33
C VAL A 50 -1.63 36.57 15.83
N THR A 51 -0.99 36.58 17.00
CA THR A 51 -0.32 35.40 17.56
C THR A 51 -1.31 34.29 17.86
N GLY A 52 -1.00 33.07 17.40
CA GLY A 52 -1.75 31.86 17.74
C GLY A 52 -3.02 31.62 16.92
N LEU A 53 -3.37 32.51 15.99
CA LEU A 53 -4.48 32.30 15.06
C LEU A 53 -3.96 31.92 13.67
N PHE A 54 -4.56 30.87 13.12
CA PHE A 54 -4.29 30.42 11.77
C PHE A 54 -5.58 29.93 11.12
N HIS A 55 -5.61 29.95 9.79
CA HIS A 55 -6.60 29.23 8.99
C HIS A 55 -5.91 28.10 8.26
N GLU A 56 -6.57 26.94 8.23
CA GLU A 56 -6.03 25.78 7.54
C GLU A 56 -7.06 25.09 6.67
N THR A 57 -6.60 24.57 5.54
CA THR A 57 -7.38 23.75 4.62
C THR A 57 -6.61 22.47 4.37
N MET A 58 -7.34 21.35 4.32
CA MET A 58 -6.78 20.01 4.24
C MET A 58 -7.35 19.24 3.06
N TRP A 59 -6.49 18.43 2.44
CA TRP A 59 -6.86 17.53 1.35
C TRP A 59 -6.21 16.16 1.56
N ASN A 60 -6.94 15.09 1.25
CA ASN A 60 -6.35 13.76 1.16
C ASN A 60 -5.68 13.60 -0.19
N ILE A 61 -4.46 13.05 -0.20
CA ILE A 61 -3.78 12.66 -1.43
C ILE A 61 -4.40 11.34 -1.90
N ASP A 62 -4.96 11.35 -3.09
CA ASP A 62 -5.45 10.15 -3.79
C ASP A 62 -4.42 9.76 -4.86
N VAL A 63 -3.59 8.76 -4.56
CA VAL A 63 -2.56 8.28 -5.50
C VAL A 63 -3.04 6.98 -6.10
N VAL A 64 -3.23 6.97 -7.41
CA VAL A 64 -3.57 5.75 -8.17
C VAL A 64 -2.30 4.97 -8.51
N TYR A 65 -2.29 3.67 -8.21
CA TYR A 65 -1.16 2.77 -8.47
C TYR A 65 -1.61 1.33 -8.71
N THR A 66 -0.81 0.58 -9.48
CA THR A 66 -1.00 -0.85 -9.70
C THR A 66 -0.80 -1.65 -8.39
N PRO A 67 -1.41 -2.84 -8.24
CA PRO A 67 -1.32 -3.59 -7.01
C PRO A 67 0.13 -3.95 -6.64
N ILE A 68 0.48 -3.67 -5.39
CA ILE A 68 1.73 -4.06 -4.77
C ILE A 68 1.41 -5.22 -3.82
N VAL A 69 2.05 -6.36 -4.06
CA VAL A 69 1.82 -7.59 -3.29
C VAL A 69 2.98 -7.87 -2.34
N SER A 70 2.68 -8.35 -1.14
CA SER A 70 3.68 -8.89 -0.22
C SER A 70 3.24 -10.27 0.27
N LEU A 71 4.06 -11.27 -0.03
CA LEU A 71 3.83 -12.65 0.36
C LEU A 71 4.41 -12.92 1.75
N ARG A 72 3.64 -13.56 2.62
CA ARG A 72 4.09 -14.00 3.94
C ARG A 72 3.76 -15.47 4.13
N LEU A 73 4.73 -16.20 4.68
CA LEU A 73 4.46 -17.50 5.27
C LEU A 73 3.68 -17.29 6.57
N GLY A 74 2.83 -18.24 6.91
CA GLY A 74 2.10 -18.25 8.17
C GLY A 74 2.97 -17.95 9.39
N SER A 75 2.50 -17.10 10.29
CA SER A 75 3.26 -16.62 11.45
C SER A 75 3.79 -17.72 12.38
N THR A 76 3.16 -18.90 12.39
CA THR A 76 3.59 -20.06 13.18
C THR A 76 4.58 -20.97 12.45
N LEU A 77 4.84 -20.72 11.17
CA LEU A 77 5.68 -21.56 10.33
C LEU A 77 7.08 -20.97 10.19
N ASN A 78 8.07 -21.84 10.28
CA ASN A 78 9.45 -21.51 9.92
C ASN A 78 9.79 -22.19 8.59
N ALA A 79 10.12 -21.40 7.57
CA ALA A 79 10.46 -21.90 6.24
C ALA A 79 11.59 -22.95 6.24
N SER A 80 12.50 -22.91 7.22
CA SER A 80 13.60 -23.87 7.33
C SER A 80 13.25 -25.18 8.06
N ASP A 81 12.06 -25.29 8.66
CA ASP A 81 11.64 -26.46 9.45
C ASP A 81 10.34 -27.10 8.93
N ILE A 82 9.95 -26.79 7.68
CA ILE A 82 8.80 -27.44 7.03
C ILE A 82 9.20 -28.85 6.60
N LYS A 83 8.43 -29.84 7.04
CA LYS A 83 8.64 -31.27 6.74
C LYS A 83 7.47 -31.85 5.96
N GLU A 84 7.71 -32.99 5.33
CA GLU A 84 6.63 -33.74 4.67
C GLU A 84 5.57 -34.15 5.71
N GLY A 85 4.31 -33.93 5.37
CA GLY A 85 3.18 -34.16 6.28
C GLY A 85 2.70 -32.90 7.03
N ASP A 86 3.45 -31.80 6.99
CA ASP A 86 3.04 -30.54 7.62
C ASP A 86 1.96 -29.82 6.81
N ASP A 87 1.19 -28.98 7.49
CA ASP A 87 0.27 -28.04 6.85
C ASP A 87 0.95 -26.68 6.70
N VAL A 88 0.99 -26.17 5.47
CA VAL A 88 1.64 -24.90 5.11
C VAL A 88 0.57 -23.92 4.66
N TYR A 89 0.65 -22.68 5.16
CA TYR A 89 -0.23 -21.61 4.71
C TYR A 89 0.57 -20.35 4.37
N PHE A 90 0.12 -19.67 3.32
CA PHE A 90 0.65 -18.40 2.86
C PHE A 90 -0.45 -17.35 2.87
N GLU A 91 -0.08 -16.10 3.13
CA GLU A 91 -0.96 -14.94 3.05
C GLU A 91 -0.35 -13.92 2.07
N CYS A 92 -1.14 -13.48 1.10
CA CYS A 92 -0.73 -12.45 0.15
C CYS A 92 -1.44 -11.14 0.48
N HIS A 93 -0.73 -10.20 1.11
CA HIS A 93 -1.29 -8.87 1.33
C HIS A 93 -1.16 -8.04 0.06
N VAL A 94 -2.25 -7.36 -0.32
CA VAL A 94 -2.30 -6.54 -1.52
C VAL A 94 -2.63 -5.10 -1.14
N ARG A 95 -1.78 -4.14 -1.53
CA ARG A 95 -2.12 -2.71 -1.54
C ARG A 95 -2.38 -2.27 -2.97
N ALA A 96 -3.50 -1.61 -3.21
CA ALA A 96 -3.84 -1.09 -4.53
C ALA A 96 -4.81 0.08 -4.38
N ASN A 97 -4.70 1.06 -5.27
CA ASN A 97 -5.69 2.09 -5.47
C ASN A 97 -5.87 2.32 -6.98
N PRO A 98 -7.04 2.01 -7.60
CA PRO A 98 -8.25 1.49 -6.97
C PRO A 98 -8.09 0.07 -6.40
N PRO A 99 -9.04 -0.41 -5.56
CA PRO A 99 -9.00 -1.74 -4.98
C PRO A 99 -8.78 -2.84 -6.03
N TRP A 100 -7.99 -3.85 -5.67
CA TRP A 100 -7.75 -5.01 -6.52
C TRP A 100 -9.03 -5.86 -6.66
N ARG A 101 -9.17 -6.55 -7.79
CA ARG A 101 -10.38 -7.35 -8.13
C ARG A 101 -10.13 -8.83 -8.28
N ARG A 102 -8.89 -9.24 -8.53
CA ARG A 102 -8.52 -10.63 -8.77
C ARG A 102 -7.13 -10.90 -8.23
N LEU A 103 -7.01 -12.03 -7.54
CA LEU A 103 -5.77 -12.59 -7.02
C LEU A 103 -5.55 -13.97 -7.64
N THR A 104 -4.32 -14.27 -8.03
CA THR A 104 -3.94 -15.55 -8.63
C THR A 104 -2.69 -16.08 -7.94
N TRP A 105 -2.74 -17.34 -7.51
CA TRP A 105 -1.59 -18.03 -6.95
C TRP A 105 -0.86 -18.82 -8.01
N LEU A 106 0.47 -18.85 -7.91
CA LEU A 106 1.34 -19.61 -8.78
C LEU A 106 2.29 -20.48 -7.95
N HIS A 107 2.54 -21.70 -8.45
CA HIS A 107 3.60 -22.58 -7.99
C HIS A 107 4.54 -22.85 -9.16
N ASN A 108 5.81 -22.49 -9.01
CA ASN A 108 6.82 -22.58 -10.06
C ASN A 108 6.38 -21.95 -11.40
N GLY A 109 5.67 -20.81 -11.31
CA GLY A 109 5.16 -20.07 -12.48
C GLY A 109 3.85 -20.63 -13.08
N VAL A 110 3.31 -21.73 -12.54
CA VAL A 110 2.06 -22.33 -13.01
C VAL A 110 0.90 -21.92 -12.10
N VAL A 111 -0.21 -21.50 -12.70
CA VAL A 111 -1.41 -21.09 -11.95
C VAL A 111 -1.98 -22.25 -11.15
N LEU A 112 -2.20 -22.01 -9.86
CA LEU A 112 -2.87 -22.93 -8.96
C LEU A 112 -4.38 -22.76 -9.04
N SER A 113 -5.10 -23.88 -9.05
CA SER A 113 -6.55 -23.93 -8.92
C SER A 113 -6.92 -24.49 -7.54
N HIS A 114 -8.00 -23.97 -6.97
CA HIS A 114 -8.56 -24.50 -5.72
C HIS A 114 -8.94 -25.98 -5.93
N ASN A 115 -8.37 -26.87 -5.12
CA ASN A 115 -8.58 -28.31 -5.23
C ASN A 115 -8.44 -29.00 -3.86
N VAL A 116 -9.57 -29.19 -3.17
CA VAL A 116 -9.63 -29.82 -1.84
C VAL A 116 -9.14 -31.27 -1.87
N SER A 117 -9.45 -32.03 -2.93
CA SER A 117 -8.99 -33.42 -3.07
C SER A 117 -7.47 -33.52 -3.17
N ALA A 118 -6.83 -32.52 -3.79
CA ALA A 118 -5.37 -32.36 -3.83
C ALA A 118 -4.79 -31.63 -2.61
N ARG A 119 -5.61 -31.39 -1.57
CA ARG A 119 -5.21 -30.70 -0.33
C ARG A 119 -4.69 -29.28 -0.54
N LEU A 120 -5.16 -28.62 -1.61
CA LEU A 120 -4.81 -27.26 -1.98
C LEU A 120 -6.05 -26.37 -1.89
N ILE A 121 -6.05 -25.47 -0.91
CA ILE A 121 -7.21 -24.63 -0.60
C ILE A 121 -6.82 -23.17 -0.81
N LEU A 122 -7.53 -22.51 -1.72
CA LEU A 122 -7.47 -21.07 -1.91
C LEU A 122 -8.64 -20.43 -1.17
N ILE A 123 -8.37 -19.51 -0.24
CA ILE A 123 -9.39 -18.79 0.53
C ILE A 123 -8.98 -17.33 0.71
N ASN A 124 -9.83 -16.39 0.26
CA ASN A 124 -9.53 -14.96 0.26
C ASN A 124 -8.18 -14.64 -0.41
N GLN A 125 -7.22 -14.22 0.40
CA GLN A 125 -5.85 -13.85 0.03
C GLN A 125 -4.83 -14.93 0.38
N SER A 126 -5.30 -16.10 0.80
CA SER A 126 -4.47 -17.16 1.39
C SER A 126 -4.46 -18.43 0.55
N LEU A 127 -3.30 -19.09 0.53
CA LEU A 127 -3.09 -20.42 -0.02
C LEU A 127 -2.76 -21.36 1.14
N VAL A 128 -3.49 -22.46 1.25
CA VAL A 128 -3.25 -23.51 2.25
C VAL A 128 -2.96 -24.81 1.51
N LEU A 129 -1.88 -25.47 1.93
CA LEU A 129 -1.43 -26.77 1.46
C LEU A 129 -1.43 -27.70 2.67
N GLN A 130 -2.23 -28.77 2.64
CA GLN A 130 -2.29 -29.71 3.76
C GLN A 130 -1.43 -30.94 3.48
N LYS A 131 -0.71 -31.40 4.51
CA LYS A 131 0.15 -32.58 4.46
C LYS A 131 1.08 -32.55 3.26
N VAL A 132 1.92 -31.52 3.20
CA VAL A 132 2.82 -31.25 2.08
C VAL A 132 3.75 -32.44 1.81
N THR A 133 4.14 -32.60 0.56
CA THR A 133 5.09 -33.61 0.09
C THR A 133 6.24 -32.92 -0.63
N ARG A 134 7.31 -33.65 -0.97
CA ARG A 134 8.39 -33.14 -1.82
C ARG A 134 7.91 -32.49 -3.13
N GLN A 135 6.78 -32.91 -3.70
CA GLN A 135 6.25 -32.31 -4.93
C GLN A 135 5.75 -30.87 -4.73
N ASN A 136 5.41 -30.50 -3.50
CA ASN A 136 4.98 -29.14 -3.15
C ASN A 136 6.19 -28.20 -2.95
N ALA A 137 7.43 -28.70 -2.98
CA ALA A 137 8.60 -27.83 -2.89
C ALA A 137 8.68 -26.89 -4.11
N GLY A 138 9.22 -25.70 -3.89
CA GLY A 138 9.46 -24.72 -4.95
C GLY A 138 9.02 -23.31 -4.59
N SER A 139 8.91 -22.48 -5.62
CA SER A 139 8.58 -21.06 -5.48
C SER A 139 7.08 -20.85 -5.55
N TYR A 140 6.53 -20.18 -4.54
CA TYR A 140 5.16 -19.71 -4.53
C TYR A 140 5.11 -18.21 -4.76
N SER A 141 4.13 -17.75 -5.53
CA SER A 141 3.94 -16.34 -5.83
C SER A 141 2.45 -16.02 -5.92
N CYS A 142 2.09 -14.79 -5.60
CA CYS A 142 0.75 -14.26 -5.80
C CYS A 142 0.79 -13.07 -6.76
N LEU A 143 -0.22 -12.97 -7.62
CA LEU A 143 -0.41 -11.89 -8.58
C LEU A 143 -1.76 -11.26 -8.33
N ALA A 144 -1.78 -9.93 -8.21
CA ALA A 144 -3.01 -9.16 -8.05
C ALA A 144 -3.18 -8.19 -9.21
N VAL A 145 -4.43 -7.99 -9.63
CA VAL A 145 -4.79 -7.00 -10.66
C VAL A 145 -5.91 -6.09 -10.15
N ASN A 146 -5.81 -4.79 -10.45
CA ASN A 146 -6.90 -3.83 -10.36
C ASN A 146 -7.46 -3.52 -11.76
N ASN A 147 -8.44 -2.61 -11.82
CA ASN A 147 -9.04 -2.13 -13.07
C ASN A 147 -8.22 -1.00 -13.68
#